data_AF-A0A1I1XU86-F1
#
_entry.id   AF-A0A1I1XU86-F1
#
_cell.length_a   1.000
_cell.length_b   1.000
_cell.length_c   1.000
_cell.angle_alpha   90.00
_cell.angle_beta   90.00
_cell.angle_gamma   90.00
#
_symmetry.space_group_name_H-M   'P 1'
#
loop_
_entity.id
_entity.type
_entity.pdbx_description
1 polymer ?
#
loop_
_entity_poly.entity_id
_entity_poly.type
_entity_poly.pdbx_seq_one_letter_code
_entity_poly.pdbx_strand_id
1 'polypeptide(L)'
;MTTAAVRPLTLCASVLALFGLLQSAAQAQTIALDVPYVPTPEPVVARMLEMADVGPDDYVVDLGSGDGRIAISAVKDRGAKAAYGIDLNPQRIEEAVANAEQAGVADKVVFEQGDLFKKDIADADVLTMYLLNTVNMRLRPVILDTLEPGTRVVSHAFSMEDWEPDRSDLVEGARIYLWVVPAKIQGNWTVELEGERFTVDLEQRFQEITGITQHQERLRGRLNGTEVRFEVDGQLYVGQVEGDRIEPIAAEGAVTGWRAQRS
;
A
#
# COMPACT_ATOMS: atom_id res chain seq x y z
N MET A 1 20.10 -93.62 -25.11
CA MET A 1 20.70 -92.91 -23.95
C MET A 1 21.29 -91.63 -24.52
N THR A 2 20.81 -90.42 -24.28
CA THR A 2 19.84 -89.84 -23.34
C THR A 2 19.44 -88.48 -23.94
N THR A 3 18.16 -88.14 -23.82
CA THR A 3 17.48 -86.97 -24.40
C THR A 3 17.90 -85.63 -23.80
N ALA A 4 18.03 -84.62 -24.66
CA ALA A 4 18.11 -83.21 -24.29
C ALA A 4 16.73 -82.67 -23.86
N ALA A 5 16.70 -81.80 -22.83
CA ALA A 5 15.52 -81.07 -22.36
C ALA A 5 15.83 -79.57 -22.24
N VAL A 6 14.77 -78.77 -22.25
CA VAL A 6 14.68 -77.41 -22.82
C VAL A 6 14.26 -76.37 -21.75
N ARG A 7 14.87 -75.15 -21.79
CA ARG A 7 14.38 -73.78 -21.38
C ARG A 7 14.16 -73.42 -19.87
N PRO A 8 13.94 -72.12 -19.48
CA PRO A 8 14.34 -70.79 -20.04
C PRO A 8 14.77 -69.71 -18.97
N LEU A 9 15.15 -68.50 -19.46
CA LEU A 9 15.05 -67.10 -18.92
C LEU A 9 15.28 -66.82 -17.40
N THR A 10 15.88 -65.72 -16.95
CA THR A 10 15.35 -64.33 -17.04
C THR A 10 16.42 -63.37 -16.45
N LEU A 11 16.98 -62.44 -17.21
CA LEU A 11 16.72 -60.99 -17.14
C LEU A 11 16.39 -60.43 -15.73
N CYS A 12 17.39 -60.21 -14.86
CA CYS A 12 17.18 -59.54 -13.57
C CYS A 12 18.10 -58.32 -13.31
N ALA A 13 18.90 -57.88 -14.28
CA ALA A 13 19.90 -56.84 -14.03
C ALA A 13 19.47 -55.40 -14.39
N SER A 14 18.25 -55.17 -14.89
CA SER A 14 17.82 -53.87 -15.43
C SER A 14 16.71 -53.14 -14.65
N VAL A 15 16.24 -53.69 -13.52
CA VAL A 15 15.17 -53.05 -12.72
C VAL A 15 15.71 -52.20 -11.56
N LEU A 16 16.94 -52.45 -11.08
CA LEU A 16 17.50 -51.74 -9.91
C LEU A 16 18.09 -50.37 -10.24
N ALA A 17 18.43 -50.07 -11.49
CA ALA A 17 18.91 -48.75 -11.91
C ALA A 17 17.77 -47.74 -12.20
N LEU A 18 16.51 -48.20 -12.28
CA LEU A 18 15.35 -47.33 -12.52
C LEU A 18 14.64 -46.87 -11.24
N PHE A 19 15.05 -47.38 -10.08
CA PHE A 19 14.49 -46.96 -8.78
C PHE A 19 15.24 -45.77 -8.14
N GLY A 20 16.42 -45.42 -8.64
CA GLY A 20 17.23 -44.31 -8.12
C GLY A 20 16.93 -42.93 -8.72
N LEU A 21 16.07 -42.85 -9.75
CA LEU A 21 15.83 -41.62 -10.53
C LEU A 21 14.43 -41.01 -10.36
N LEU A 22 13.64 -41.47 -9.38
CA LEU A 22 12.27 -40.97 -9.14
C LEU A 22 12.03 -40.42 -7.72
N GLN A 23 13.08 -40.25 -6.90
CA GLN A 23 12.94 -39.67 -5.56
C GLN A 23 13.12 -38.15 -5.49
N SER A 24 13.18 -37.44 -6.62
CA SER A 24 13.12 -35.97 -6.65
C SER A 24 11.70 -35.45 -6.89
N ALA A 25 10.67 -36.17 -6.42
CA ALA A 25 9.30 -35.69 -6.43
C ALA A 25 9.08 -34.79 -5.21
N ALA A 26 9.10 -33.48 -5.45
CA ALA A 26 8.47 -32.42 -4.68
C ALA A 26 8.71 -32.45 -3.16
N GLN A 27 9.85 -31.91 -2.74
CA GLN A 27 9.86 -31.14 -1.49
C GLN A 27 9.01 -29.89 -1.75
N ALA A 28 7.70 -29.98 -1.48
CA ALA A 28 6.87 -28.79 -1.35
C ALA A 28 7.49 -27.96 -0.22
N GLN A 29 8.21 -26.90 -0.58
CA GLN A 29 8.74 -25.95 0.36
C GLN A 29 7.53 -25.36 1.09
N THR A 30 7.34 -25.71 2.36
CA THR A 30 6.33 -25.07 3.20
C THR A 30 6.74 -23.62 3.35
N ILE A 31 6.17 -22.75 2.53
CA ILE A 31 6.33 -21.31 2.63
C ILE A 31 5.72 -20.93 3.99
N ALA A 32 6.55 -20.46 4.92
CA ALA A 32 6.05 -19.87 6.15
C ALA A 32 5.41 -18.53 5.78
N LEU A 33 4.08 -18.46 5.88
CA LEU A 33 3.33 -17.24 5.63
C LEU A 33 3.29 -16.40 6.91
N ASP A 34 3.56 -15.11 6.79
CA ASP A 34 3.42 -14.15 7.90
C ASP A 34 1.93 -13.92 8.28
N VAL A 35 1.01 -14.20 7.35
CA VAL A 35 -0.45 -13.97 7.48
C VAL A 35 -1.22 -15.16 6.89
N PRO A 36 -2.24 -15.73 7.56
CA PRO A 36 -3.11 -16.75 6.98
C PRO A 36 -4.03 -16.16 5.91
N TYR A 37 -4.37 -16.93 4.87
CA TYR A 37 -5.31 -16.45 3.85
C TYR A 37 -6.75 -16.44 4.38
N VAL A 38 -7.31 -15.24 4.49
CA VAL A 38 -8.74 -14.98 4.69
C VAL A 38 -9.11 -13.86 3.73
N PRO A 39 -10.06 -14.05 2.81
CA PRO A 39 -10.42 -13.01 1.86
C PRO A 39 -11.24 -11.88 2.50
N THR A 40 -11.05 -10.66 2.00
CA THR A 40 -11.94 -9.52 2.30
C THR A 40 -13.32 -9.73 1.65
N PRO A 41 -14.43 -9.61 2.38
CA PRO A 41 -15.78 -9.68 1.80
C PRO A 41 -16.02 -8.60 0.73
N GLU A 42 -16.76 -8.93 -0.34
CA GLU A 42 -17.00 -7.99 -1.47
C GLU A 42 -17.56 -6.62 -1.04
N PRO A 43 -18.52 -6.52 -0.10
CA PRO A 43 -19.00 -5.21 0.36
C PRO A 43 -17.91 -4.37 1.03
N VAL A 44 -16.96 -5.03 1.71
CA VAL A 44 -15.80 -4.38 2.33
C VAL A 44 -14.81 -3.95 1.25
N VAL A 45 -14.54 -4.78 0.23
CA VAL A 45 -13.69 -4.41 -0.92
C VAL A 45 -14.25 -3.16 -1.61
N ALA A 46 -15.54 -3.16 -1.94
CA ALA A 46 -16.20 -2.02 -2.58
C ALA A 46 -16.04 -0.75 -1.73
N ARG A 47 -16.25 -0.85 -0.41
CA ARG A 47 -16.10 0.30 0.48
C ARG A 47 -14.65 0.77 0.61
N MET A 48 -13.67 -0.13 0.66
CA MET A 48 -12.25 0.25 0.69
C MET A 48 -11.90 1.12 -0.51
N LEU A 49 -12.27 0.66 -1.71
CA LEU A 49 -11.97 1.37 -2.96
C LEU A 49 -12.76 2.68 -3.10
N GLU A 50 -13.99 2.73 -2.59
CA GLU A 50 -14.79 3.96 -2.53
C GLU A 50 -14.19 4.98 -1.54
N MET A 51 -13.77 4.55 -0.36
CA MET A 51 -13.15 5.43 0.65
C MET A 51 -11.85 6.04 0.15
N ALA A 52 -11.05 5.26 -0.58
CA ALA A 52 -9.84 5.73 -1.24
C ALA A 52 -10.11 6.51 -2.53
N ASP A 53 -11.38 6.73 -2.90
CA ASP A 53 -11.79 7.42 -4.13
C ASP A 53 -11.07 6.91 -5.38
N VAL A 54 -10.96 5.57 -5.51
CA VAL A 54 -10.30 4.95 -6.66
C VAL A 54 -11.05 5.34 -7.95
N GLY A 55 -10.30 5.79 -8.95
CA GLY A 55 -10.78 6.26 -10.25
C GLY A 55 -9.79 5.99 -11.40
N PRO A 56 -10.08 6.50 -12.61
CA PRO A 56 -9.42 6.07 -13.85
C PRO A 56 -7.97 6.50 -14.02
N ASP A 57 -7.49 7.43 -13.21
CA ASP A 57 -6.10 7.88 -13.24
C ASP A 57 -5.21 7.05 -12.30
N ASP A 58 -5.80 6.23 -11.42
CA ASP A 58 -5.07 5.54 -10.36
C ASP A 58 -4.39 4.26 -10.82
N TYR A 59 -3.16 4.08 -10.37
CA TYR A 59 -2.48 2.81 -10.25
C TYR A 59 -2.63 2.25 -8.83
N VAL A 60 -3.28 1.09 -8.72
CA VAL A 60 -3.58 0.44 -7.43
C VAL A 60 -2.60 -0.69 -7.15
N VAL A 61 -1.95 -0.66 -5.99
CA VAL A 61 -1.11 -1.76 -5.51
C VAL A 61 -1.79 -2.47 -4.35
N ASP A 62 -1.92 -3.80 -4.43
CA ASP A 62 -2.55 -4.64 -3.40
C ASP A 62 -1.51 -5.57 -2.75
N LEU A 63 -1.20 -5.30 -1.47
CA LEU A 63 -0.21 -6.07 -0.71
C LEU A 63 -0.87 -7.23 0.04
N GLY A 64 -0.49 -8.47 -0.33
CA GLY A 64 -1.16 -9.68 0.13
C GLY A 64 -2.44 -9.94 -0.68
N SER A 65 -2.32 -9.87 -2.00
CA SER A 65 -3.45 -9.82 -2.92
C SER A 65 -4.35 -11.06 -2.95
N GLY A 66 -3.88 -12.20 -2.44
CA GLY A 66 -4.71 -13.39 -2.31
C GLY A 66 -5.26 -13.85 -3.65
N ASP A 67 -6.59 -13.97 -3.76
CA ASP A 67 -7.27 -14.34 -5.01
C ASP A 67 -7.48 -13.16 -5.97
N GLY A 68 -6.83 -12.03 -5.71
CA GLY A 68 -6.78 -10.85 -6.58
C GLY A 68 -8.02 -9.95 -6.54
N ARG A 69 -9.01 -10.26 -5.69
CA ARG A 69 -10.32 -9.59 -5.71
C ARG A 69 -10.24 -8.06 -5.58
N ILE A 70 -9.33 -7.51 -4.77
CA ILE A 70 -9.24 -6.06 -4.57
C ILE A 70 -8.68 -5.40 -5.84
N ALA A 71 -7.55 -5.89 -6.35
CA ALA A 71 -6.94 -5.39 -7.58
C ALA A 71 -7.87 -5.54 -8.80
N ILE A 72 -8.59 -6.66 -8.89
CA ILE A 72 -9.58 -6.90 -9.95
C ILE A 72 -10.75 -5.91 -9.84
N SER A 73 -11.34 -5.73 -8.65
CA SER A 73 -12.46 -4.80 -8.46
C SER A 73 -12.04 -3.33 -8.65
N ALA A 74 -10.79 -2.97 -8.33
CA ALA A 74 -10.25 -1.65 -8.61
C ALA A 74 -10.32 -1.32 -10.11
N VAL A 75 -9.89 -2.25 -10.98
CA VAL A 75 -9.96 -2.02 -12.43
C VAL A 75 -11.39 -2.20 -12.95
N LYS A 76 -12.06 -3.27 -12.56
CA LYS A 76 -13.37 -3.66 -13.13
C LYS A 76 -14.51 -2.73 -12.72
N ASP A 77 -14.58 -2.39 -11.43
CA ASP A 77 -15.74 -1.71 -10.85
C ASP A 77 -15.49 -0.22 -10.62
N ARG A 78 -14.21 0.17 -10.39
CA ARG A 78 -13.81 1.59 -10.19
C ARG A 78 -13.13 2.21 -11.41
N GLY A 79 -12.76 1.39 -12.39
CA GLY A 79 -12.15 1.85 -13.63
C GLY A 79 -10.69 2.25 -13.51
N ALA A 80 -9.98 1.81 -12.45
CA ALA A 80 -8.56 2.11 -12.25
C ALA A 80 -7.73 1.85 -13.51
N LYS A 81 -6.71 2.69 -13.72
CA LYS A 81 -5.83 2.63 -14.90
C LYS A 81 -5.19 1.26 -15.04
N ALA A 82 -4.63 0.77 -13.93
CA ALA A 82 -4.04 -0.55 -13.79
C ALA A 82 -4.00 -0.94 -12.30
N ALA A 83 -3.83 -2.22 -12.04
CA ALA A 83 -3.58 -2.71 -10.70
C ALA A 83 -2.47 -3.76 -10.65
N TYR A 84 -1.80 -3.83 -9.52
CA TYR A 84 -0.72 -4.77 -9.27
C TYR A 84 -0.89 -5.46 -7.92
N GLY A 85 -1.04 -6.79 -7.94
CA GLY A 85 -1.19 -7.60 -6.75
C GLY A 85 0.08 -8.38 -6.43
N ILE A 86 0.51 -8.32 -5.18
CA ILE A 86 1.66 -9.07 -4.68
C ILE A 86 1.17 -10.10 -3.66
N ASP A 87 1.57 -11.36 -3.81
CA ASP A 87 1.33 -12.40 -2.80
C ASP A 87 2.53 -13.35 -2.70
N LEU A 88 2.80 -13.86 -1.50
CA LEU A 88 3.93 -14.77 -1.29
C LEU A 88 3.60 -16.20 -1.77
N ASN A 89 2.31 -16.56 -1.76
CA ASN A 89 1.84 -17.90 -2.07
C ASN A 89 1.59 -18.07 -3.59
N PRO A 90 2.33 -18.96 -4.29
CA PRO A 90 2.17 -19.13 -5.74
C PRO A 90 0.77 -19.61 -6.14
N GLN A 91 0.09 -20.38 -5.29
CA GLN A 91 -1.29 -20.82 -5.56
C GLN A 91 -2.27 -19.63 -5.56
N ARG A 92 -2.04 -18.62 -4.71
CA ARG A 92 -2.84 -17.39 -4.69
C ARG A 92 -2.66 -16.62 -6.00
N ILE A 93 -1.43 -16.51 -6.47
CA ILE A 93 -1.11 -15.88 -7.76
C ILE A 93 -1.79 -16.60 -8.92
N GLU A 94 -1.71 -17.93 -9.00
CA GLU A 94 -2.40 -18.71 -10.03
C GLU A 94 -3.91 -18.46 -10.05
N GLU A 95 -4.55 -18.44 -8.88
CA GLU A 95 -5.98 -18.14 -8.73
C GLU A 95 -6.31 -16.70 -9.11
N ALA A 96 -5.50 -15.73 -8.70
CA ALA A 96 -5.68 -14.32 -9.02
C ALA A 96 -5.59 -14.04 -10.53
N VAL A 97 -4.62 -14.68 -11.22
CA VAL A 97 -4.48 -14.59 -12.67
C VAL A 97 -5.71 -15.17 -13.37
N ALA A 98 -6.16 -16.37 -12.99
CA ALA A 98 -7.36 -16.98 -13.57
C ALA A 98 -8.62 -16.13 -13.32
N ASN A 99 -8.75 -15.51 -12.14
CA ASN A 99 -9.85 -14.62 -11.81
C ASN A 99 -9.83 -13.34 -12.65
N ALA A 100 -8.64 -12.75 -12.91
CA ALA A 100 -8.52 -11.58 -13.78
C ALA A 100 -8.86 -11.88 -15.23
N GLU A 101 -8.48 -13.06 -15.74
CA GLU A 101 -8.90 -13.55 -17.06
C GLU A 101 -10.41 -13.71 -17.14
N GLN A 102 -11.03 -14.36 -16.15
CA GLN A 102 -12.47 -14.55 -16.09
C GLN A 102 -13.23 -13.22 -15.97
N ALA A 103 -12.67 -12.26 -15.24
CA ALA A 103 -13.22 -10.90 -15.10
C ALA A 103 -12.99 -10.02 -16.33
N GLY A 104 -12.15 -10.44 -17.28
CA GLY A 104 -11.84 -9.70 -18.50
C GLY A 104 -10.96 -8.47 -18.29
N VAL A 105 -10.09 -8.49 -17.27
CA VAL A 105 -9.21 -7.36 -16.90
C VAL A 105 -7.72 -7.72 -16.87
N ALA A 106 -7.36 -8.91 -17.40
CA ALA A 106 -5.98 -9.41 -17.40
C ALA A 106 -4.99 -8.53 -18.19
N ASP A 107 -5.47 -7.61 -19.05
CA ASP A 107 -4.65 -6.62 -19.76
C ASP A 107 -4.24 -5.43 -18.87
N LYS A 108 -4.87 -5.27 -17.70
CA LYS A 108 -4.67 -4.14 -16.78
C LYS A 108 -4.29 -4.54 -15.36
N VAL A 109 -4.42 -5.83 -15.03
CA VAL A 109 -4.08 -6.34 -13.69
C VAL A 109 -2.94 -7.34 -13.81
N VAL A 110 -1.85 -7.06 -13.10
CA VAL A 110 -0.68 -7.95 -13.01
C VAL A 110 -0.61 -8.53 -11.60
N PHE A 111 -0.31 -9.82 -11.50
CA PHE A 111 -0.03 -10.48 -10.23
C PHE A 111 1.39 -11.04 -10.22
N GLU A 112 2.11 -10.81 -9.14
CA GLU A 112 3.47 -11.29 -8.99
C GLU A 112 3.67 -12.00 -7.65
N GLN A 113 4.32 -13.17 -7.73
CA GLN A 113 4.76 -13.86 -6.53
C GLN A 113 5.92 -13.09 -5.89
N GLY A 114 5.79 -12.73 -4.62
CA GLY A 114 6.90 -12.10 -3.94
C GLY A 114 6.67 -11.73 -2.48
N ASP A 115 7.78 -11.40 -1.84
CA ASP A 115 7.80 -10.77 -0.54
C ASP A 115 7.42 -9.29 -0.69
N LEU A 116 6.27 -8.91 -0.13
CA LEU A 116 5.75 -7.53 -0.17
C LEU A 116 6.71 -6.49 0.40
N PHE A 117 7.65 -6.88 1.27
CA PHE A 117 8.65 -5.96 1.84
C PHE A 117 9.81 -5.65 0.87
N LYS A 118 9.89 -6.34 -0.27
CA LYS A 118 10.97 -6.21 -1.25
C LYS A 118 10.51 -5.68 -2.60
N LYS A 119 9.20 -5.43 -2.75
CA LYS A 119 8.64 -4.92 -3.99
C LYS A 119 8.62 -3.40 -3.99
N ASP A 120 8.84 -2.85 -5.17
CA ASP A 120 8.70 -1.42 -5.38
C ASP A 120 7.21 -1.08 -5.40
N ILE A 121 6.86 -0.06 -4.63
CA ILE A 121 5.50 0.46 -4.50
C ILE A 121 5.44 1.96 -4.81
N ALA A 122 6.57 2.58 -5.21
CA ALA A 122 6.70 4.03 -5.31
C ALA A 122 5.67 4.70 -6.23
N ASP A 123 5.30 4.01 -7.32
CA ASP A 123 4.36 4.52 -8.32
C ASP A 123 2.88 4.38 -7.91
N ALA A 124 2.57 3.82 -6.74
CA ALA A 124 1.19 3.58 -6.33
C ALA A 124 0.45 4.89 -5.98
N ASP A 125 -0.69 5.15 -6.63
CA ASP A 125 -1.62 6.20 -6.22
C ASP A 125 -2.52 5.74 -5.06
N VAL A 126 -2.78 4.43 -5.02
CA VAL A 126 -3.54 3.76 -3.96
C VAL A 126 -2.87 2.47 -3.54
N LEU A 127 -2.67 2.30 -2.25
CA LEU A 127 -2.20 1.06 -1.63
C LEU A 127 -3.34 0.40 -0.86
N THR A 128 -3.68 -0.85 -1.19
CA THR A 128 -4.65 -1.66 -0.44
C THR A 128 -3.95 -2.76 0.35
N MET A 129 -4.52 -3.09 1.52
CA MET A 129 -3.97 -4.13 2.38
C MET A 129 -5.04 -4.79 3.26
N TYR A 130 -4.94 -6.12 3.40
CA TYR A 130 -5.60 -6.88 4.46
C TYR A 130 -4.60 -7.86 5.06
N LEU A 131 -3.87 -7.40 6.08
CA LEU A 131 -2.70 -8.12 6.62
C LEU A 131 -2.89 -8.41 8.12
N LEU A 132 -1.94 -7.97 8.96
CA LEU A 132 -1.99 -7.99 10.43
C LEU A 132 -1.36 -6.70 10.96
N ASN A 133 -1.73 -6.23 12.16
CA ASN A 133 -1.13 -5.03 12.76
C ASN A 133 0.41 -5.09 12.78
N THR A 134 1.00 -6.25 13.10
CA THR A 134 2.47 -6.42 13.13
C THR A 134 3.12 -6.22 11.75
N VAL A 135 2.43 -6.61 10.68
CA VAL A 135 2.89 -6.43 9.30
C VAL A 135 2.69 -4.98 8.87
N ASN A 136 1.54 -4.39 9.16
CA ASN A 136 1.26 -2.97 8.91
C ASN A 136 2.29 -2.06 9.57
N MET A 137 2.69 -2.36 10.80
CA MET A 137 3.70 -1.57 11.52
C MET A 137 5.11 -1.68 10.91
N ARG A 138 5.46 -2.81 10.29
CA ARG A 138 6.70 -2.97 9.51
C ARG A 138 6.62 -2.23 8.18
N LEU A 139 5.44 -2.17 7.56
CA LEU A 139 5.21 -1.46 6.30
C LEU A 139 5.11 0.05 6.47
N ARG A 140 4.61 0.56 7.60
CA ARG A 140 4.44 1.99 7.87
C ARG A 140 5.67 2.85 7.51
N PRO A 141 6.91 2.53 7.95
CA PRO A 141 8.07 3.31 7.53
C PRO A 141 8.32 3.22 6.02
N VAL A 142 8.16 2.03 5.40
CA VAL A 142 8.31 1.85 3.94
C VAL A 142 7.32 2.73 3.18
N ILE A 143 6.06 2.74 3.61
CA ILE A 143 4.99 3.56 3.03
C ILE A 143 5.36 5.06 3.11
N LEU A 144 5.71 5.54 4.29
CA LEU A 144 6.02 6.96 4.52
C LEU A 144 7.32 7.42 3.84
N ASP A 145 8.22 6.49 3.52
CA ASP A 145 9.50 6.80 2.88
C ASP A 145 9.49 6.60 1.36
N THR A 146 8.58 5.80 0.84
CA THR A 146 8.58 5.40 -0.59
C THR A 146 7.44 6.05 -1.37
N LEU A 147 6.24 6.17 -0.79
CA LEU A 147 5.07 6.66 -1.50
C LEU A 147 5.05 8.18 -1.59
N GLU A 148 4.54 8.69 -2.70
CA GLU A 148 4.40 10.12 -2.89
C GLU A 148 3.35 10.72 -1.92
N PRO A 149 3.55 11.95 -1.44
CA PRO A 149 2.52 12.64 -0.68
C PRO A 149 1.20 12.77 -1.45
N GLY A 150 0.10 12.37 -0.82
CA GLY A 150 -1.21 12.27 -1.47
C GLY A 150 -1.63 10.84 -1.82
N THR A 151 -0.69 9.90 -1.83
CA THR A 151 -1.01 8.47 -1.98
C THR A 151 -2.00 8.03 -0.90
N ARG A 152 -3.07 7.36 -1.29
CA ARG A 152 -4.09 6.85 -0.35
C ARG A 152 -3.76 5.43 0.06
N VAL A 153 -3.77 5.16 1.36
CA VAL A 153 -3.53 3.83 1.91
C VAL A 153 -4.80 3.35 2.61
N VAL A 154 -5.36 2.23 2.16
CA VAL A 154 -6.59 1.66 2.73
C VAL A 154 -6.34 0.26 3.29
N SER A 155 -6.70 0.07 4.56
CA SER A 155 -6.50 -1.19 5.29
C SER A 155 -7.81 -1.76 5.81
N HIS A 156 -8.00 -3.06 5.62
CA HIS A 156 -9.08 -3.84 6.22
C HIS A 156 -8.66 -4.34 7.62
N ALA A 157 -9.49 -4.04 8.62
CA ALA A 157 -9.48 -4.49 10.01
C ALA A 157 -8.29 -4.05 10.87
N PHE A 158 -7.11 -3.81 10.28
CA PHE A 158 -5.86 -3.58 10.98
C PHE A 158 -5.37 -2.14 10.82
N SER A 159 -5.00 -1.51 11.93
CA SER A 159 -4.55 -0.11 11.97
C SER A 159 -3.03 0.01 11.76
N MET A 160 -2.51 1.24 11.85
CA MET A 160 -1.09 1.56 11.88
C MET A 160 -0.69 2.22 13.21
N GLU A 161 -1.37 1.84 14.29
CA GLU A 161 -1.16 2.30 15.67
C GLU A 161 -1.07 3.83 15.78
N ASP A 162 0.09 4.37 16.15
CA ASP A 162 0.33 5.82 16.34
C ASP A 162 0.04 6.70 15.12
N TRP A 163 -0.01 6.13 13.92
CA TRP A 163 -0.45 6.86 12.74
C TRP A 163 -1.97 6.78 12.67
N GLU A 164 -2.62 7.81 13.19
CA GLU A 164 -4.08 7.87 13.22
C GLU A 164 -4.65 7.95 11.80
N PRO A 165 -5.75 7.24 11.49
CA PRO A 165 -6.37 7.27 10.18
C PRO A 165 -7.03 8.63 9.91
N ASP A 166 -6.93 9.10 8.66
CA ASP A 166 -7.67 10.27 8.19
C ASP A 166 -9.18 10.02 8.17
N ARG A 167 -9.58 8.79 7.84
CA ARG A 167 -10.97 8.34 7.88
C ARG A 167 -11.05 6.90 8.32
N SER A 168 -12.14 6.53 8.99
CA SER A 168 -12.46 5.14 9.28
C SER A 168 -13.94 4.87 9.04
N ASP A 169 -14.27 3.62 8.77
CA ASP A 169 -15.65 3.17 8.59
C ASP A 169 -15.85 1.73 9.09
N LEU A 170 -17.11 1.31 9.23
CA LEU A 170 -17.49 -0.03 9.67
C LEU A 170 -18.52 -0.63 8.70
N VAL A 171 -18.12 -1.66 7.96
CA VAL A 171 -18.98 -2.37 7.01
C VAL A 171 -19.07 -3.84 7.41
N GLU A 172 -20.28 -4.34 7.63
CA GLU A 172 -20.53 -5.75 8.01
C GLU A 172 -19.70 -6.23 9.21
N GLY A 173 -19.40 -5.32 10.16
CA GLY A 173 -18.59 -5.62 11.34
C GLY A 173 -17.08 -5.57 11.10
N ALA A 174 -16.62 -5.35 9.86
CA ALA A 174 -15.24 -5.11 9.50
C ALA A 174 -14.91 -3.61 9.52
N ARG A 175 -13.85 -3.24 10.24
CA ARG A 175 -13.35 -1.86 10.25
C ARG A 175 -12.52 -1.62 8.99
N ILE A 176 -12.66 -0.45 8.38
CA ILE A 176 -11.82 0.02 7.28
C ILE A 176 -11.15 1.30 7.73
N TYR A 177 -9.86 1.44 7.42
CA TYR A 177 -9.07 2.63 7.73
C TYR A 177 -8.48 3.21 6.44
N LEU A 178 -8.46 4.53 6.35
CA LEU A 178 -7.85 5.27 5.27
C LEU A 178 -6.83 6.24 5.85
N TRP A 179 -5.64 6.27 5.25
CA TRP A 179 -4.63 7.29 5.45
C TRP A 179 -4.27 7.94 4.12
N VAL A 180 -3.81 9.18 4.18
CA VAL A 180 -3.18 9.89 3.07
C VAL A 180 -1.73 10.16 3.47
N VAL A 181 -0.79 9.72 2.65
CA VAL A 181 0.65 9.91 2.91
C VAL A 181 0.94 11.41 2.96
N PRO A 182 1.40 11.97 4.09
CA PRO A 182 1.58 13.41 4.24
C PRO A 182 2.92 13.87 3.66
N ALA A 183 2.98 15.10 3.15
CA ALA A 183 4.23 15.73 2.76
C ALA A 183 5.16 15.92 3.97
N LYS A 184 6.48 15.81 3.74
CA LYS A 184 7.49 15.95 4.80
C LYS A 184 7.89 17.42 4.95
N ILE A 185 7.33 18.11 5.94
CA ILE A 185 7.56 19.55 6.16
C ILE A 185 8.28 19.86 7.48
N GLN A 186 8.67 18.87 8.28
CA GLN A 186 9.48 19.11 9.49
C GLN A 186 10.71 19.99 9.19
N GLY A 187 11.04 20.89 10.12
CA GLY A 187 12.23 21.74 10.09
C GLY A 187 11.92 23.23 10.02
N ASN A 188 12.94 24.01 9.68
CA ASN A 188 12.88 25.47 9.71
C ASN A 188 12.33 26.03 8.40
N TRP A 189 11.39 26.95 8.51
CA TRP A 189 10.78 27.67 7.41
C TRP A 189 10.88 29.17 7.62
N THR A 190 11.09 29.91 6.53
CA THR A 190 10.92 31.35 6.48
C THR A 190 9.55 31.65 5.86
N VAL A 191 8.68 32.31 6.63
CA VAL A 191 7.37 32.78 6.19
C VAL A 191 7.47 34.25 5.81
N GLU A 192 6.90 34.61 4.66
CA GLU A 192 6.72 35.99 4.25
C GLU A 192 5.23 36.31 4.22
N LEU A 193 4.79 37.32 4.96
CA LEU A 193 3.41 37.77 5.06
C LEU A 193 3.41 39.31 5.07
N GLU A 194 2.64 39.93 4.17
CA GLU A 194 2.52 41.40 4.06
C GLU A 194 3.87 42.16 3.98
N GLY A 195 4.92 41.50 3.48
CA GLY A 195 6.28 42.06 3.36
C GLY A 195 7.16 41.89 4.61
N GLU A 196 6.61 41.37 5.71
CA GLU A 196 7.38 40.94 6.87
C GLU A 196 7.86 39.49 6.70
N ARG A 197 9.04 39.19 7.27
CA ARG A 197 9.63 37.85 7.25
C ARG A 197 9.91 37.39 8.66
N PHE A 198 9.47 36.19 8.99
CA PHE A 198 9.73 35.53 10.27
C PHE A 198 9.98 34.04 10.06
N THR A 199 10.66 33.41 11.01
CA THR A 199 10.93 31.97 10.94
C THR A 199 9.95 31.17 11.78
N VAL A 200 9.71 29.93 11.37
CA VAL A 200 8.94 28.94 12.11
C VAL A 200 9.72 27.64 12.12
N ASP A 201 9.90 27.04 13.30
CA ASP A 201 10.41 25.67 13.41
C ASP A 201 9.22 24.72 13.54
N LEU A 202 9.08 23.81 12.57
CA LEU A 202 7.99 22.84 12.50
C LEU A 202 8.45 21.48 13.01
N GLU A 203 7.75 20.96 14.01
CA GLU A 203 7.74 19.56 14.38
C GLU A 203 6.60 18.84 13.66
N GLN A 204 6.86 17.61 13.21
CA GLN A 204 5.87 16.82 12.48
C GLN A 204 5.78 15.42 13.06
N ARG A 205 4.55 14.95 13.28
CA ARG A 205 4.23 13.56 13.57
C ARG A 205 3.18 13.09 12.59
N PHE A 206 3.63 12.37 11.55
CA PHE A 206 2.79 11.94 10.43
C PHE A 206 2.10 13.15 9.78
N GLN A 207 0.77 13.18 9.77
CA GLN A 207 -0.01 14.29 9.24
C GLN A 207 -0.17 15.46 10.20
N GLU A 208 0.14 15.30 11.48
CA GLU A 208 -0.01 16.36 12.48
C GLU A 208 1.26 17.21 12.54
N ILE A 209 1.10 18.54 12.56
CA ILE A 209 2.20 19.49 12.66
C ILE A 209 1.99 20.45 13.83
N THR A 210 3.10 20.80 14.46
CA THR A 210 3.14 21.85 15.48
C THR A 210 4.38 22.71 15.25
N GLY A 211 4.32 23.96 15.67
CA GLY A 211 5.50 24.83 15.58
C GLY A 211 5.42 26.01 16.51
N ILE A 212 6.52 26.74 16.57
CA ILE A 212 6.62 28.00 17.29
C ILE A 212 7.21 29.03 16.33
N THR A 213 6.53 30.17 16.17
CA THR A 213 7.06 31.29 15.36
C THR A 213 8.19 31.99 16.12
N GLN A 214 9.00 32.77 15.40
CA GLN A 214 10.01 33.65 16.02
C GLN A 214 9.38 34.62 17.05
N HIS A 215 8.09 34.93 16.93
CA HIS A 215 7.33 35.78 17.84
C HIS A 215 6.68 35.01 19.00
N GLN A 216 7.01 33.73 19.18
CA GLN A 216 6.50 32.81 20.21
C GLN A 216 5.02 32.45 20.08
N GLU A 217 4.45 32.62 18.88
CA GLU A 217 3.09 32.18 18.59
C GLU A 217 3.10 30.68 18.33
N ARG A 218 2.05 30.00 18.78
CA ARG A 218 1.95 28.55 18.62
C ARG A 218 1.23 28.24 17.33
N LEU A 219 1.87 27.41 16.50
CA LEU A 219 1.29 26.82 15.31
C LEU A 219 0.79 25.42 15.63
N ARG A 220 -0.42 25.10 15.18
CA ARG A 220 -0.92 23.72 15.09
C ARG A 220 -1.63 23.53 13.77
N GLY A 221 -1.46 22.38 13.17
CA GLY A 221 -2.07 22.10 11.89
C GLY A 221 -1.97 20.64 11.51
N ARG A 222 -2.42 20.38 10.29
CA ARG A 222 -2.53 19.06 9.72
C ARG A 222 -2.26 19.08 8.23
N LEU A 223 -1.70 17.99 7.73
CA LEU A 223 -1.49 17.71 6.32
C LEU A 223 -2.58 16.78 5.79
N ASN A 224 -2.92 16.96 4.52
CA ASN A 224 -3.65 16.00 3.72
C ASN A 224 -2.92 15.88 2.38
N GLY A 225 -2.06 14.87 2.27
CA GLY A 225 -1.10 14.80 1.18
C GLY A 225 -0.15 16.00 1.21
N THR A 226 -0.21 16.80 0.16
CA THR A 226 0.55 18.03 -0.02
C THR A 226 -0.19 19.29 0.44
N GLU A 227 -1.49 19.21 0.74
CA GLU A 227 -2.22 20.33 1.35
C GLU A 227 -1.85 20.42 2.83
N VAL A 228 -1.47 21.61 3.29
CA VAL A 228 -1.25 21.92 4.71
C VAL A 228 -2.29 22.93 5.18
N ARG A 229 -2.92 22.65 6.32
CA ARG A 229 -3.82 23.57 7.02
C ARG A 229 -3.32 23.78 8.42
N PHE A 230 -3.11 25.03 8.83
CA PHE A 230 -2.65 25.33 10.16
C PHE A 230 -3.22 26.64 10.68
N GLU A 231 -3.22 26.80 12.00
CA GLU A 231 -3.65 28.01 12.67
C GLU A 231 -2.47 28.64 13.42
N VAL A 232 -2.37 29.96 13.32
CA VAL A 232 -1.50 30.82 14.13
C VAL A 232 -2.36 31.95 14.67
N ASP A 233 -2.41 32.12 15.99
CA ASP A 233 -3.19 33.16 16.67
C ASP A 233 -4.67 33.25 16.24
N GLY A 234 -5.28 32.09 15.97
CA GLY A 234 -6.69 31.96 15.56
C GLY A 234 -6.97 32.32 14.11
N GLN A 235 -5.93 32.58 13.31
CA GLN A 235 -6.04 32.77 11.87
C GLN A 235 -5.68 31.47 11.14
N LEU A 236 -6.52 31.09 10.18
CA LEU A 236 -6.33 29.90 9.36
C LEU A 236 -5.38 30.21 8.18
N TYR A 237 -4.43 29.31 7.95
CA TYR A 237 -3.55 29.30 6.80
C TYR A 237 -3.75 27.99 6.05
N VAL A 238 -3.90 28.07 4.73
CA VAL A 238 -4.04 26.90 3.86
C VAL A 238 -3.04 27.05 2.71
N GLY A 239 -2.23 26.02 2.49
CA GLY A 239 -1.20 26.05 1.47
C GLY A 239 -0.92 24.70 0.84
N GLN A 240 -0.23 24.75 -0.30
CA GLN A 240 0.22 23.62 -1.09
C GLN A 240 1.74 23.46 -0.90
N VAL A 241 2.18 22.29 -0.43
CA VAL A 241 3.60 21.97 -0.32
C VAL A 241 4.14 21.58 -1.70
N GLU A 242 5.16 22.30 -2.15
CA GLU A 242 5.86 22.10 -3.41
C GLU A 242 7.38 22.03 -3.14
N GLY A 243 7.85 20.84 -2.75
CA GLY A 243 9.24 20.61 -2.37
C GLY A 243 9.64 21.44 -1.14
N ASP A 244 10.42 22.49 -1.38
CA ASP A 244 10.90 23.42 -0.34
C ASP A 244 10.05 24.70 -0.24
N ARG A 245 8.89 24.74 -0.89
CA ARG A 245 7.96 25.88 -0.85
C ARG A 245 6.61 25.46 -0.31
N ILE A 246 5.92 26.41 0.31
CA ILE A 246 4.49 26.32 0.59
C ILE A 246 3.83 27.54 -0.05
N GLU A 247 3.00 27.28 -1.05
CA GLU A 247 2.24 28.30 -1.77
C GLU A 247 0.82 28.41 -1.18
N PRO A 248 0.27 29.62 -1.00
CA PRO A 248 -1.04 29.79 -0.41
C PRO A 248 -2.13 29.29 -1.37
N ILE A 249 -3.12 28.55 -0.85
CA ILE A 249 -4.31 28.17 -1.60
C ILE A 249 -5.50 28.98 -1.08
N ALA A 250 -6.37 29.43 -1.99
CA ALA A 250 -7.60 30.11 -1.61
C ALA A 250 -8.54 29.16 -0.85
N ALA A 251 -8.90 29.53 0.38
CA ALA A 251 -9.89 28.83 1.18
C ALA A 251 -10.72 29.85 1.98
N GLU A 252 -11.98 29.51 2.26
CA GLU A 252 -12.87 30.38 3.03
C GLU A 252 -12.28 30.65 4.43
N GLY A 253 -12.14 31.93 4.78
CA GLY A 253 -11.58 32.36 6.06
C GLY A 253 -10.06 32.22 6.20
N ALA A 254 -9.35 31.75 5.17
CA ALA A 254 -7.89 31.63 5.21
C ALA A 254 -7.18 32.95 4.90
N VAL A 255 -6.05 33.17 5.58
CA VAL A 255 -5.12 34.26 5.30
C VAL A 255 -4.53 34.09 3.90
N THR A 256 -4.41 35.21 3.19
CA THR A 256 -3.88 35.26 1.82
C THR A 256 -2.59 36.08 1.76
N GLY A 257 -1.86 36.01 0.64
CA GLY A 257 -0.67 36.83 0.45
C GLY A 257 0.53 36.42 1.30
N TRP A 258 0.53 35.20 1.84
CA TRP A 258 1.67 34.61 2.52
C TRP A 258 2.36 33.56 1.64
N ARG A 259 3.63 33.27 1.92
CA ARG A 259 4.34 32.12 1.35
C ARG A 259 5.37 31.61 2.35
N ALA A 260 5.73 30.34 2.28
CA ALA A 260 6.84 29.81 3.06
C ALA A 260 7.90 29.18 2.17
N GLN A 261 9.16 29.32 2.57
CA GLN A 261 10.32 28.70 1.95
C GLN A 261 11.13 28.00 3.02
N ARG A 262 11.55 26.76 2.77
CA ARG A 262 12.44 26.03 3.68
C ARG A 262 13.78 26.78 3.78
N SER A 263 14.24 26.97 5.02
CA SER A 263 15.47 27.69 5.35
C SER A 263 16.72 26.86 5.14
#